data_AF-A0A7S4INM7-F1
#
_entry.id   AF-A0A7S4INM7-F1
#
_cell.length_a   1.000
_cell.length_b   1.000
_cell.length_c   1.000
_cell.angle_alpha   90.00
_cell.angle_beta   90.00
_cell.angle_gamma   90.00
#
_symmetry.space_group_name_H-M   'P 1'
#
loop_
_entity.id
_entity.type
_entity.pdbx_description
1 polymer ?
#
loop_
_entity_poly.entity_id
_entity_poly.type
_entity_poly.pdbx_seq_one_letter_code
_entity_poly.pdbx_strand_id
1 'polypeptide(L)'
;SDWNKIGYSQISKEGGGSILRQYNSLLAALRTIYPEHEWSSRSIRTSIPINHWDNIENQREFFNEFARKNGINAHQPSDWSDITYEQVSSNGGRTIMKKYPSLLAALETIYPELEWKDAIRTRVPNNYWNDIGNQRKFFDDYAEKHNIKELSDWATVTYRKVANEGGRPILKQYSSLLSALETIYPEQTWKRNLIRTRAPNSYWKNIKRQRKFFDEFAARHNINGPKDWANVTHAQIANSGGRSILAEYPTLLSAFQALYPEYDWDIKDIGIQAPRNYWNDLNNVKQFLQHIKELYAIELDEDWYRISTKQIQQVFGGNALTKKYTSLYNILKAVYPDKKWDKKKFQSRNKRSAQRWMFLQVQKLYPGCEVVEEYLHEELSRLSGRAIELDVFVPRENIAFEYQGQHHYQDSPALGSGSIELHQERDEEKALLCKSSGIKLITVPYWWDNTLESLQKLLIQE
;
A
#
# COMPACT_ATOMS: atom_id res chain seq x y z
N SER A 1 -42.33 -61.08 -9.63
CA SER A 1 -43.09 -60.94 -10.88
C SER A 1 -42.23 -60.18 -11.90
N ASP A 2 -42.32 -60.52 -13.19
CA ASP A 2 -41.46 -59.96 -14.27
C ASP A 2 -41.87 -58.55 -14.76
N TRP A 3 -42.82 -57.91 -14.07
CA TRP A 3 -43.37 -56.59 -14.43
C TRP A 3 -42.32 -55.48 -14.50
N ASN A 4 -41.19 -55.62 -13.79
CA ASN A 4 -40.10 -54.64 -13.78
C ASN A 4 -39.39 -54.52 -15.15
N LYS A 5 -39.60 -55.49 -16.05
CA LYS A 5 -39.06 -55.51 -17.42
C LYS A 5 -40.02 -54.95 -18.46
N ILE A 6 -41.29 -54.74 -18.10
CA ILE A 6 -42.35 -54.32 -19.02
C ILE A 6 -42.52 -52.80 -18.89
N GLY A 7 -42.13 -52.08 -19.94
CA GLY A 7 -42.28 -50.62 -20.04
C GLY A 7 -43.53 -50.20 -20.80
N TYR A 8 -43.88 -48.91 -20.71
CA TYR A 8 -45.01 -48.31 -21.45
C TYR A 8 -44.94 -48.61 -22.95
N SER A 9 -43.73 -48.54 -23.52
CA SER A 9 -43.51 -48.81 -24.95
C SER A 9 -43.84 -50.24 -25.35
N GLN A 10 -43.60 -51.23 -24.48
CA GLN A 10 -43.92 -52.62 -24.77
C GLN A 10 -45.44 -52.84 -24.74
N ILE A 11 -46.12 -52.36 -23.71
CA ILE A 11 -47.59 -52.48 -23.59
C ILE A 11 -48.30 -51.75 -24.73
N SER A 12 -47.76 -50.62 -25.18
CA SER A 12 -48.28 -49.88 -26.33
C SER A 12 -48.14 -50.67 -27.65
N LYS A 13 -47.02 -51.38 -27.84
CA LYS A 13 -46.78 -52.23 -29.03
C LYS A 13 -47.72 -53.43 -29.10
N GLU A 14 -48.10 -53.99 -27.95
CA GLU A 14 -49.06 -55.10 -27.84
C GLU A 14 -50.54 -54.62 -27.86
N GLY A 15 -50.80 -53.36 -28.22
CA GLY A 15 -52.17 -52.82 -28.38
C GLY A 15 -52.80 -52.19 -27.14
N GLY A 16 -52.11 -52.16 -25.99
CA GLY A 16 -52.60 -51.55 -24.74
C GLY A 16 -52.45 -50.03 -24.65
N GLY A 17 -51.98 -49.36 -25.72
CA GLY A 17 -51.67 -47.94 -25.70
C GLY A 17 -52.87 -47.02 -25.48
N SER A 18 -54.07 -47.40 -25.93
CA SER A 18 -55.31 -46.64 -25.72
C SER A 18 -55.76 -46.66 -24.26
N ILE A 19 -55.62 -47.80 -23.59
CA ILE A 19 -55.91 -47.96 -22.15
C ILE A 19 -54.91 -47.12 -21.33
N LEU A 20 -53.62 -47.21 -21.65
CA LEU A 20 -52.58 -46.46 -20.93
C LEU A 20 -52.70 -44.94 -21.08
N ARG A 21 -53.40 -44.42 -22.10
CA ARG A 21 -53.67 -42.98 -22.23
C ARG A 21 -54.71 -42.46 -21.24
N GLN A 22 -55.51 -43.34 -20.62
CA GLN A 22 -56.53 -42.95 -19.64
C GLN A 22 -55.96 -42.79 -18.23
N TYR A 23 -54.67 -43.10 -18.01
CA TYR A 23 -54.04 -43.08 -16.70
C TYR A 23 -52.77 -42.22 -16.71
N ASN A 24 -52.52 -41.52 -15.59
CA ASN A 24 -51.45 -40.52 -15.47
C ASN A 24 -50.02 -41.10 -15.55
N SER A 25 -49.86 -42.41 -15.32
CA SER A 25 -48.61 -43.13 -15.51
C SER A 25 -48.88 -44.63 -15.63
N LEU A 26 -47.89 -45.40 -16.11
CA LEU A 26 -47.95 -46.86 -16.04
C LEU A 26 -48.15 -47.36 -14.60
N LEU A 27 -47.54 -46.69 -13.62
CA LEU A 27 -47.74 -47.03 -12.20
C LEU A 27 -49.17 -46.76 -11.74
N ALA A 28 -49.79 -45.67 -12.19
CA ALA A 28 -51.19 -45.36 -11.89
C ALA A 28 -52.14 -46.38 -12.56
N ALA A 29 -51.90 -46.71 -13.83
CA ALA A 29 -52.66 -47.74 -14.55
C ALA A 29 -52.58 -49.10 -13.82
N LEU A 30 -51.38 -49.53 -13.41
CA LEU A 30 -51.19 -50.81 -12.72
C LEU A 30 -51.84 -50.82 -11.33
N ARG A 31 -51.79 -49.72 -10.57
CA ARG A 31 -52.49 -49.61 -9.28
C ARG A 31 -54.00 -49.65 -9.42
N THR A 32 -54.56 -49.10 -10.49
CA THR A 32 -56.01 -49.09 -10.70
C THR A 32 -56.52 -50.40 -11.29
N ILE A 33 -55.79 -51.02 -12.21
CA ILE A 33 -56.22 -52.25 -12.89
C ILE A 33 -55.93 -53.50 -12.04
N TYR A 34 -54.86 -53.47 -11.24
CA TYR A 34 -54.42 -54.57 -10.38
C TYR A 34 -54.20 -54.08 -8.94
N PRO A 35 -55.27 -53.66 -8.22
CA PRO A 35 -55.16 -53.11 -6.87
C PRO A 35 -54.70 -54.13 -5.82
N GLU A 36 -54.83 -55.43 -6.09
CA GLU A 36 -54.40 -56.54 -5.24
C GLU A 36 -52.87 -56.71 -5.18
N HIS A 37 -52.13 -56.04 -6.08
CA HIS A 37 -50.68 -56.08 -6.10
C HIS A 37 -50.05 -54.82 -5.48
N GLU A 38 -49.09 -55.01 -4.57
CA GLU A 38 -48.32 -53.89 -4.01
C GLU A 38 -47.31 -53.33 -5.02
N TRP A 39 -47.69 -52.24 -5.68
CA TRP A 39 -46.85 -51.56 -6.67
C TRP A 39 -45.96 -50.48 -6.04
N SER A 40 -44.64 -50.69 -6.07
CA SER A 40 -43.65 -49.71 -5.65
C SER A 40 -43.08 -48.91 -6.84
N SER A 41 -42.74 -47.63 -6.60
CA SER A 41 -42.06 -46.79 -7.60
C SER A 41 -40.64 -47.26 -7.95
N ARG A 42 -40.02 -48.09 -7.09
CA ARG A 42 -38.70 -48.70 -7.33
C ARG A 42 -38.76 -49.89 -8.28
N SER A 43 -39.91 -50.56 -8.38
CA SER A 43 -40.06 -51.77 -9.19
C SER A 43 -40.44 -51.48 -10.65
N ILE A 44 -41.09 -50.36 -10.96
CA ILE A 44 -41.56 -50.04 -12.32
C ILE A 44 -40.69 -48.92 -12.92
N ARG A 45 -40.06 -49.19 -14.08
CA ARG A 45 -39.45 -48.14 -14.91
C ARG A 45 -40.56 -47.30 -15.54
N THR A 46 -41.02 -46.29 -14.82
CA THR A 46 -42.11 -45.40 -15.25
C THR A 46 -41.70 -44.62 -16.51
N SER A 47 -42.27 -45.02 -17.64
CA SER A 47 -42.21 -44.21 -18.87
C SER A 47 -43.41 -43.27 -18.84
N ILE A 48 -43.13 -41.99 -18.71
CA ILE A 48 -44.11 -40.90 -18.70
C ILE A 48 -44.66 -40.74 -20.14
N PRO A 49 -45.98 -40.59 -20.35
CA PRO A 49 -46.56 -40.38 -21.69
C PRO A 49 -45.93 -39.19 -22.44
N ILE A 50 -45.84 -39.30 -23.78
CA ILE A 50 -45.12 -38.35 -24.65
C ILE A 50 -45.60 -36.88 -24.50
N ASN A 51 -46.87 -36.64 -24.17
CA ASN A 51 -47.45 -35.30 -24.00
C ASN A 51 -47.76 -34.94 -22.53
N HIS A 52 -47.33 -35.75 -21.56
CA HIS A 52 -47.70 -35.55 -20.16
C HIS A 52 -47.28 -34.17 -19.62
N TRP A 53 -46.10 -33.70 -20.04
CA TRP A 53 -45.55 -32.41 -19.63
C TRP A 53 -46.04 -31.23 -20.49
N ASP A 54 -46.97 -31.44 -21.42
CA ASP A 54 -47.62 -30.33 -22.13
C ASP A 54 -48.73 -29.69 -21.29
N ASN A 55 -49.29 -30.43 -20.33
CA ASN A 55 -50.29 -29.92 -19.40
C ASN A 55 -49.62 -29.22 -18.21
N ILE A 56 -49.97 -27.95 -17.98
CA ILE A 56 -49.42 -27.13 -16.90
C ILE A 56 -49.75 -27.70 -15.50
N GLU A 57 -50.91 -28.33 -15.33
CA GLU A 57 -51.31 -28.94 -14.06
C GLU A 57 -50.42 -30.12 -13.68
N ASN A 58 -50.00 -30.93 -14.66
CA ASN A 58 -49.06 -32.03 -14.41
C ASN A 58 -47.68 -31.48 -14.01
N GLN A 59 -47.25 -30.36 -14.59
CA GLN A 59 -46.01 -29.71 -14.21
C GLN A 59 -46.09 -29.13 -12.79
N ARG A 60 -47.22 -28.49 -12.45
CA ARG A 60 -47.51 -27.97 -11.11
C ARG A 60 -47.53 -29.09 -10.06
N GLU A 61 -48.16 -30.22 -10.36
CA GLU A 61 -48.16 -31.40 -9.48
C GLU A 61 -46.75 -31.92 -9.23
N PHE A 62 -45.90 -31.99 -10.27
CA PHE A 62 -44.50 -32.36 -10.12
C PHE A 62 -43.73 -31.41 -9.18
N PHE A 63 -43.86 -30.09 -9.36
CA PHE A 63 -43.15 -29.13 -8.52
C PHE A 63 -43.68 -29.11 -7.08
N ASN A 64 -44.98 -29.32 -6.87
CA ASN A 64 -45.57 -29.51 -5.55
C ASN A 64 -45.03 -30.77 -4.85
N GLU A 65 -44.93 -31.88 -5.57
CA GLU A 65 -44.31 -33.10 -5.03
C GLU A 65 -42.82 -32.94 -4.75
N PHE A 66 -42.09 -32.27 -5.64
CA PHE A 66 -40.68 -31.97 -5.47
C PHE A 66 -40.47 -31.14 -4.21
N ALA A 67 -41.29 -30.10 -4.01
CA ALA A 67 -41.24 -29.25 -2.84
C ALA A 67 -41.45 -30.05 -1.55
N ARG A 68 -42.51 -30.89 -1.52
CA ARG A 68 -42.81 -31.79 -0.40
C ARG A 68 -41.67 -32.76 -0.10
N LYS A 69 -41.04 -33.35 -1.13
CA LYS A 69 -39.93 -34.31 -0.97
C LYS A 69 -38.64 -33.65 -0.46
N ASN A 70 -38.43 -32.37 -0.76
CA ASN A 70 -37.24 -31.63 -0.35
C ASN A 70 -37.47 -30.74 0.88
N GLY A 71 -38.65 -30.84 1.52
CA GLY A 71 -38.95 -30.11 2.75
C GLY A 71 -39.10 -28.60 2.57
N ILE A 72 -39.48 -28.14 1.37
CA ILE A 72 -39.69 -26.72 1.04
C ILE A 72 -41.16 -26.44 0.75
N ASN A 73 -41.62 -25.20 0.94
CA ASN A 73 -42.98 -24.82 0.59
C ASN A 73 -43.08 -24.34 -0.86
N ALA A 74 -43.87 -25.04 -1.68
CA ALA A 74 -44.04 -24.72 -3.09
C ALA A 74 -44.55 -23.29 -3.34
N HIS A 75 -45.33 -22.74 -2.40
CA HIS A 75 -45.95 -21.41 -2.50
C HIS A 75 -45.15 -20.30 -1.80
N GLN A 76 -43.91 -20.56 -1.37
CA GLN A 76 -43.01 -19.57 -0.78
C GLN A 76 -41.79 -19.36 -1.70
N PRO A 77 -41.74 -18.28 -2.51
CA PRO A 77 -40.65 -18.03 -3.45
C PRO A 77 -39.24 -18.05 -2.84
N SER A 78 -39.09 -17.63 -1.58
CA SER A 78 -37.83 -17.68 -0.84
C SER A 78 -37.25 -19.09 -0.67
N ASP A 79 -38.10 -20.10 -0.54
CA ASP A 79 -37.66 -21.48 -0.26
C ASP A 79 -37.06 -22.15 -1.51
N TRP A 80 -37.35 -21.61 -2.70
CA TRP A 80 -36.76 -22.06 -3.96
C TRP A 80 -35.35 -21.50 -4.21
N SER A 81 -34.90 -20.56 -3.37
CA SER A 81 -33.65 -19.82 -3.57
C SER A 81 -32.38 -20.69 -3.55
N ASP A 82 -32.41 -21.81 -2.83
CA ASP A 82 -31.29 -22.76 -2.73
C ASP A 82 -31.46 -24.01 -3.63
N ILE A 83 -32.56 -24.08 -4.41
CA ILE A 83 -32.85 -25.19 -5.32
C ILE A 83 -32.21 -24.93 -6.70
N THR A 84 -31.48 -25.94 -7.18
CA THR A 84 -30.78 -25.91 -8.47
C THR A 84 -31.55 -26.64 -9.57
N TYR A 85 -31.29 -26.23 -10.82
CA TYR A 85 -31.75 -26.94 -12.02
C TYR A 85 -31.34 -28.43 -11.99
N GLU A 86 -30.13 -28.72 -11.55
CA GLU A 86 -29.58 -30.07 -11.45
C GLU A 86 -30.32 -30.91 -10.40
N GLN A 87 -30.70 -30.34 -9.25
CA GLN A 87 -31.50 -31.03 -8.24
C GLN A 87 -32.88 -31.40 -8.79
N VAL A 88 -33.54 -30.47 -9.50
CA VAL A 88 -34.85 -30.73 -10.13
C VAL A 88 -34.72 -31.79 -11.23
N SER A 89 -33.67 -31.70 -12.06
CA SER A 89 -33.38 -32.68 -13.12
C SER A 89 -33.10 -34.08 -12.60
N SER A 90 -32.36 -34.18 -11.49
CA SER A 90 -32.01 -35.46 -10.85
C SER A 90 -33.20 -36.11 -10.15
N ASN A 91 -34.25 -35.35 -9.84
CA ASN A 91 -35.50 -35.83 -9.25
C ASN A 91 -36.61 -36.10 -10.29
N GLY A 92 -36.24 -36.36 -11.54
CA GLY A 92 -37.18 -36.71 -12.61
C GLY A 92 -37.75 -35.53 -13.38
N GLY A 93 -37.37 -34.29 -13.04
CA GLY A 93 -37.81 -33.07 -13.72
C GLY A 93 -37.09 -32.79 -15.04
N ARG A 94 -36.12 -33.62 -15.46
CA ARG A 94 -35.27 -33.36 -16.64
C ARG A 94 -36.07 -33.08 -17.92
N THR A 95 -37.22 -33.75 -18.10
CA THR A 95 -38.05 -33.57 -19.31
C THR A 95 -38.86 -32.27 -19.26
N ILE A 96 -39.38 -31.88 -18.08
CA ILE A 96 -40.06 -30.58 -17.87
C ILE A 96 -39.05 -29.45 -18.06
N MET A 97 -37.88 -29.58 -17.44
CA MET A 97 -36.82 -28.58 -17.46
C MET A 97 -36.19 -28.35 -18.84
N LYS A 98 -36.52 -29.16 -19.86
CA LYS A 98 -36.15 -28.91 -21.26
C LYS A 98 -37.09 -27.92 -21.96
N LYS A 99 -38.31 -27.75 -21.44
CA LYS A 99 -39.32 -26.82 -21.99
C LYS A 99 -39.07 -25.37 -21.57
N TYR A 100 -38.28 -25.17 -20.52
CA TYR A 100 -38.02 -23.86 -19.94
C TYR A 100 -36.53 -23.51 -20.02
N PRO A 101 -36.21 -22.22 -20.24
CA PRO A 101 -34.82 -21.77 -20.33
C PRO A 101 -34.11 -21.72 -18.95
N SER A 102 -34.86 -21.74 -17.84
CA SER A 102 -34.33 -21.81 -16.48
C SER A 102 -35.35 -22.39 -15.50
N LEU A 103 -34.90 -22.67 -14.28
CA LEU A 103 -35.78 -23.01 -13.15
C LEU A 103 -36.73 -21.85 -12.82
N LEU A 104 -36.22 -20.61 -12.82
CA LEU A 104 -37.05 -19.43 -12.56
C LEU A 104 -38.18 -19.30 -13.59
N ALA A 105 -37.87 -19.43 -14.89
CA ALA A 105 -38.87 -19.34 -15.94
C ALA A 105 -39.93 -20.45 -15.85
N ALA A 106 -39.52 -21.66 -15.44
CA ALA A 106 -40.45 -22.74 -15.15
C ALA A 106 -41.38 -22.36 -13.98
N LEU A 107 -40.83 -21.84 -12.88
CA LEU A 107 -41.58 -21.45 -11.69
C LEU A 107 -42.52 -20.26 -11.94
N GLU A 108 -42.11 -19.24 -12.70
CA GLU A 108 -42.95 -18.10 -13.09
C GLU A 108 -44.11 -18.55 -14.00
N THR A 109 -43.87 -19.51 -14.90
CA THR A 109 -44.92 -20.02 -15.80
C THR A 109 -45.89 -20.95 -15.06
N ILE A 110 -45.37 -21.76 -14.13
CA ILE A 110 -46.17 -22.75 -13.40
C ILE A 110 -46.93 -22.10 -12.25
N TYR A 111 -46.36 -21.10 -11.59
CA TYR A 111 -46.95 -20.33 -10.49
C TYR A 111 -47.04 -18.83 -10.83
N PRO A 112 -47.86 -18.44 -11.83
CA PRO A 112 -48.00 -17.04 -12.24
C PRO A 112 -48.61 -16.16 -11.15
N GLU A 113 -49.26 -16.75 -10.15
CA GLU A 113 -49.86 -16.07 -9.00
C GLU A 113 -48.87 -15.61 -7.92
N LEU A 114 -47.59 -16.02 -8.01
CA LEU A 114 -46.58 -15.71 -6.99
C LEU A 114 -45.62 -14.62 -7.45
N GLU A 115 -45.23 -13.73 -6.53
CA GLU A 115 -44.25 -12.67 -6.76
C GLU A 115 -42.82 -13.22 -6.55
N TRP A 116 -42.10 -13.48 -7.65
CA TRP A 116 -40.76 -14.10 -7.61
C TRP A 116 -39.59 -13.13 -7.36
N LYS A 117 -39.85 -11.88 -6.94
CA LYS A 117 -38.86 -10.78 -6.78
C LYS A 117 -37.73 -11.11 -5.79
N ASP A 118 -37.99 -11.93 -4.78
CA ASP A 118 -36.99 -12.32 -3.77
C ASP A 118 -36.22 -13.62 -4.12
N ALA A 119 -36.60 -14.31 -5.19
CA ALA A 119 -36.03 -15.61 -5.60
C ALA A 119 -34.81 -15.50 -6.55
N ILE A 120 -34.08 -14.37 -6.50
CA ILE A 120 -32.95 -14.01 -7.38
C ILE A 120 -31.78 -15.03 -7.34
N ARG A 121 -31.78 -15.95 -6.38
CA ARG A 121 -30.75 -17.01 -6.28
C ARG A 121 -31.00 -18.21 -7.21
N THR A 122 -32.20 -18.35 -7.77
CA THR A 122 -32.41 -19.35 -8.83
C THR A 122 -31.61 -18.92 -10.07
N ARG A 123 -30.74 -19.80 -10.60
CA ARG A 123 -29.90 -19.49 -11.77
C ARG A 123 -30.81 -19.07 -12.94
N VAL A 124 -30.77 -17.78 -13.26
CA VAL A 124 -31.36 -17.19 -14.46
C VAL A 124 -30.89 -17.93 -15.72
N PRO A 125 -31.64 -17.88 -16.84
CA PRO A 125 -31.28 -18.58 -18.07
C PRO A 125 -29.84 -18.37 -18.51
N ASN A 126 -29.29 -19.37 -19.21
CA ASN A 126 -28.01 -19.18 -19.92
C ASN A 126 -28.14 -17.95 -20.84
N ASN A 127 -27.15 -17.05 -20.79
CA ASN A 127 -27.11 -15.76 -21.49
C ASN A 127 -28.07 -14.66 -20.99
N TYR A 128 -28.85 -14.87 -19.92
CA TYR A 128 -29.73 -13.83 -19.36
C TYR A 128 -28.98 -12.52 -19.06
N TRP A 129 -27.78 -12.64 -18.50
CA TRP A 129 -26.92 -11.50 -18.17
C TRP A 129 -26.16 -10.93 -19.37
N ASN A 130 -26.27 -11.48 -20.58
CA ASN A 130 -25.68 -10.87 -21.78
C ASN A 130 -26.54 -9.72 -22.30
N ASP A 131 -27.81 -9.68 -21.91
CA ASP A 131 -28.73 -8.58 -22.23
C ASP A 131 -28.47 -7.37 -21.31
N ILE A 132 -28.20 -6.22 -21.91
CA ILE A 132 -27.86 -4.99 -21.16
C ILE A 132 -29.06 -4.43 -20.38
N GLY A 133 -30.29 -4.66 -20.84
CA GLY A 133 -31.51 -4.27 -20.14
C GLY A 133 -31.70 -5.07 -18.85
N ASN A 134 -31.39 -6.37 -18.87
CA ASN A 134 -31.39 -7.19 -17.65
C ASN A 134 -30.32 -6.76 -16.66
N GLN A 135 -29.13 -6.39 -17.15
CA GLN A 135 -28.07 -5.85 -16.29
C GLN A 135 -28.46 -4.50 -15.68
N ARG A 136 -29.08 -3.61 -16.47
CA ARG A 136 -29.61 -2.32 -15.99
C ARG A 136 -30.65 -2.51 -14.91
N LYS A 137 -31.64 -3.39 -15.15
CA LYS A 137 -32.67 -3.72 -14.17
C LYS A 137 -32.08 -4.16 -12.82
N PHE A 138 -31.06 -5.02 -12.84
CA PHE A 138 -30.36 -5.42 -11.62
C PHE A 138 -29.74 -4.22 -10.86
N PHE A 139 -29.09 -3.30 -11.56
CA PHE A 139 -28.48 -2.14 -10.90
C PHE A 139 -29.51 -1.09 -10.46
N ASP A 140 -30.64 -0.97 -11.16
CA ASP A 140 -31.76 -0.12 -10.74
C ASP A 140 -32.40 -0.68 -9.46
N ASP A 141 -32.68 -1.99 -9.40
CA ASP A 141 -33.18 -2.68 -8.20
C ASP A 141 -32.19 -2.56 -7.04
N TYR A 142 -30.88 -2.67 -7.33
CA TYR A 142 -29.82 -2.47 -6.35
C TYR A 142 -29.79 -1.02 -5.83
N ALA A 143 -29.98 -0.05 -6.71
CA ALA A 143 -30.00 1.37 -6.35
C ALA A 143 -31.20 1.69 -5.45
N GLU A 144 -32.39 1.19 -5.79
CA GLU A 144 -33.61 1.35 -5.00
C GLU A 144 -33.45 0.72 -3.61
N LYS A 145 -32.99 -0.55 -3.56
CA LYS A 145 -32.80 -1.28 -2.30
C LYS A 145 -31.80 -0.64 -1.35
N HIS A 146 -30.73 -0.05 -1.89
CA HIS A 146 -29.68 0.60 -1.09
C HIS A 146 -29.84 2.12 -0.99
N ASN A 147 -30.99 2.65 -1.41
CA ASN A 147 -31.34 4.08 -1.37
C ASN A 147 -30.27 4.98 -2.02
N ILE A 148 -29.75 4.54 -3.17
CA ILE A 148 -28.76 5.24 -4.01
C ILE A 148 -29.55 6.18 -4.92
N LYS A 149 -29.48 7.49 -4.67
CA LYS A 149 -30.27 8.49 -5.41
C LYS A 149 -29.41 9.33 -6.36
N GLU A 150 -28.14 9.51 -6.04
CA GLU A 150 -27.21 10.33 -6.81
C GLU A 150 -25.98 9.55 -7.28
N LEU A 151 -25.29 10.04 -8.31
CA LEU A 151 -24.07 9.40 -8.85
C LEU A 151 -22.94 9.29 -7.81
N SER A 152 -22.91 10.21 -6.84
CA SER A 152 -22.00 10.24 -5.70
C SER A 152 -22.22 9.06 -4.74
N ASP A 153 -23.44 8.55 -4.61
CA ASP A 153 -23.77 7.48 -3.65
C ASP A 153 -23.12 6.14 -4.03
N TRP A 154 -22.89 5.92 -5.33
CA TRP A 154 -22.13 4.78 -5.85
C TRP A 154 -20.68 4.71 -5.34
N ALA A 155 -20.14 5.80 -4.80
CA ALA A 155 -18.83 5.83 -4.12
C ALA A 155 -18.74 4.86 -2.93
N THR A 156 -19.87 4.62 -2.27
CA THR A 156 -19.99 3.79 -1.07
C THR A 156 -20.20 2.30 -1.40
N VAL A 157 -20.45 1.99 -2.67
CA VAL A 157 -20.72 0.66 -3.19
C VAL A 157 -19.42 0.02 -3.64
N THR A 158 -19.19 -1.22 -3.21
CA THR A 158 -17.99 -1.98 -3.57
C THR A 158 -18.35 -3.14 -4.47
N TYR A 159 -17.38 -3.57 -5.29
CA TYR A 159 -17.47 -4.81 -6.08
C TYR A 159 -17.98 -5.98 -5.22
N ARG A 160 -17.48 -6.11 -3.98
CA ARG A 160 -17.83 -7.23 -3.09
C ARG A 160 -19.29 -7.17 -2.63
N LYS A 161 -19.84 -5.98 -2.35
CA LYS A 161 -21.27 -5.83 -1.98
C LYS A 161 -22.17 -6.28 -3.12
N VAL A 162 -21.96 -5.71 -4.31
CA VAL A 162 -22.71 -6.07 -5.53
C VAL A 162 -22.57 -7.56 -5.87
N ALA A 163 -21.36 -8.11 -5.72
CA ALA A 163 -21.09 -9.52 -5.96
C ALA A 163 -21.79 -10.46 -4.96
N ASN A 164 -21.98 -10.03 -3.72
CA ASN A 164 -22.65 -10.85 -2.69
C ASN A 164 -24.17 -10.82 -2.84
N GLU A 165 -24.72 -9.86 -3.56
CA GLU A 165 -26.16 -9.69 -3.81
C GLU A 165 -26.57 -10.12 -5.22
N GLY A 166 -25.82 -11.04 -5.84
CA GLY A 166 -26.20 -11.66 -7.12
C GLY A 166 -25.58 -11.03 -8.37
N GLY A 167 -24.87 -9.91 -8.27
CA GLY A 167 -24.27 -9.22 -9.42
C GLY A 167 -22.99 -9.86 -9.97
N ARG A 168 -22.50 -10.96 -9.39
CA ARG A 168 -21.27 -11.66 -9.84
C ARG A 168 -21.24 -11.99 -11.34
N PRO A 169 -22.31 -12.53 -11.94
CA PRO A 169 -22.32 -12.86 -13.37
C PRO A 169 -22.20 -11.63 -14.27
N ILE A 170 -22.79 -10.50 -13.86
CA ILE A 170 -22.68 -9.21 -14.56
C ILE A 170 -21.25 -8.70 -14.44
N LEU A 171 -20.73 -8.62 -13.21
CA LEU A 171 -19.41 -8.08 -12.91
C LEU A 171 -18.26 -8.84 -13.60
N LYS A 172 -18.43 -10.13 -13.93
CA LYS A 172 -17.45 -10.92 -14.70
C LYS A 172 -17.31 -10.47 -16.16
N GLN A 173 -18.32 -9.80 -16.72
CA GLN A 173 -18.30 -9.32 -18.10
C GLN A 173 -17.54 -8.00 -18.24
N TYR A 174 -17.24 -7.34 -17.12
CA TYR A 174 -16.62 -6.03 -17.08
C TYR A 174 -15.27 -6.07 -16.38
N SER A 175 -14.41 -5.12 -16.75
CA SER A 175 -13.07 -5.01 -16.14
C SER A 175 -13.13 -4.50 -14.68
N SER A 176 -14.21 -3.83 -14.30
CA SER A 176 -14.43 -3.26 -12.97
C SER A 176 -15.91 -2.90 -12.76
N LEU A 177 -16.31 -2.61 -11.51
CA LEU A 177 -17.64 -2.06 -11.21
C LEU A 177 -17.91 -0.75 -11.95
N LEU A 178 -16.91 0.15 -12.02
CA LEU A 178 -17.02 1.41 -12.77
C LEU A 178 -17.28 1.14 -14.26
N SER A 179 -16.53 0.20 -14.86
CA SER A 179 -16.72 -0.17 -16.27
C SER A 179 -18.10 -0.78 -16.54
N ALA A 180 -18.67 -1.52 -15.58
CA ALA A 180 -20.04 -2.01 -15.68
C ALA A 180 -21.04 -0.84 -15.67
N LEU A 181 -20.89 0.07 -14.71
CA LEU A 181 -21.78 1.23 -14.56
C LEU A 181 -21.69 2.21 -15.75
N GLU A 182 -20.49 2.47 -16.29
CA GLU A 182 -20.29 3.29 -17.50
C GLU A 182 -20.97 2.68 -18.74
N THR A 183 -20.96 1.34 -18.85
CA THR A 183 -21.57 0.65 -19.99
C THR A 183 -23.09 0.56 -19.84
N ILE A 184 -23.57 0.33 -18.61
CA ILE A 184 -24.98 0.15 -18.31
C ILE A 184 -25.72 1.49 -18.31
N TYR A 185 -25.09 2.57 -17.83
CA TYR A 185 -25.63 3.95 -17.78
C TYR A 185 -24.78 4.91 -18.63
N PRO A 186 -24.76 4.77 -19.97
CA PRO A 186 -23.97 5.61 -20.86
C PRO A 186 -24.42 7.09 -20.85
N GLU A 187 -25.66 7.36 -20.43
CA GLU A 187 -26.22 8.70 -20.28
C GLU A 187 -25.66 9.48 -19.07
N GLN A 188 -24.98 8.80 -18.14
CA GLN A 188 -24.47 9.39 -16.91
C GLN A 188 -22.99 9.77 -17.02
N THR A 189 -22.61 10.90 -16.41
CA THR A 189 -21.20 11.34 -16.39
C THR A 189 -20.48 10.80 -15.16
N TRP A 190 -19.73 9.71 -15.32
CA TRP A 190 -19.00 9.05 -14.24
C TRP A 190 -17.66 9.75 -13.94
N LYS A 191 -17.51 10.38 -12.77
CA LYS A 191 -16.20 10.91 -12.33
C LYS A 191 -15.39 9.81 -11.65
N ARG A 192 -14.18 9.55 -12.16
CA ARG A 192 -13.30 8.45 -11.72
C ARG A 192 -12.86 8.52 -10.24
N ASN A 193 -12.87 9.71 -9.66
CA ASN A 193 -12.56 9.95 -8.25
C ASN A 193 -13.74 9.62 -7.31
N LEU A 194 -14.95 9.40 -7.82
CA LEU A 194 -16.13 9.11 -6.99
C LEU A 194 -16.22 7.63 -6.66
N ILE A 195 -15.91 6.70 -7.57
CA ILE A 195 -16.02 5.27 -7.25
C ILE A 195 -14.67 4.74 -6.76
N ARG A 196 -14.63 4.23 -5.52
CA ARG A 196 -13.51 3.47 -4.94
C ARG A 196 -13.24 2.17 -5.73
N THR A 197 -12.72 2.30 -6.94
CA THR A 197 -12.30 1.16 -7.75
C THR A 197 -10.79 0.94 -7.60
N ARG A 198 -10.41 -0.26 -7.15
CA ARG A 198 -9.08 -0.79 -7.49
C ARG A 198 -9.06 -0.90 -9.01
N ALA A 199 -8.11 -0.23 -9.65
CA ALA A 199 -7.93 -0.38 -11.09
C ALA A 199 -7.67 -1.86 -11.43
N PRO A 200 -8.10 -2.35 -12.60
CA PRO A 200 -7.87 -3.73 -13.05
C PRO A 200 -6.41 -4.14 -12.92
N ASN A 201 -6.11 -5.43 -12.68
CA ASN A 201 -4.75 -5.94 -12.47
C ASN A 201 -3.76 -5.63 -13.62
N SER A 202 -4.23 -5.34 -14.83
CA SER A 202 -3.40 -4.97 -15.99
C SER A 202 -3.31 -3.45 -16.22
N TYR A 203 -4.15 -2.65 -15.56
CA TYR A 203 -4.27 -1.22 -15.82
C TYR A 203 -2.97 -0.47 -15.51
N TRP A 204 -2.34 -0.82 -14.39
CA TRP A 204 -1.09 -0.21 -13.94
C TRP A 204 0.14 -0.79 -14.61
N LYS A 205 0.05 -1.85 -15.43
CA LYS A 205 1.22 -2.36 -16.18
C LYS A 205 1.72 -1.38 -17.25
N ASN A 206 0.92 -0.39 -17.63
CA ASN A 206 1.30 0.62 -18.62
C ASN A 206 2.02 1.79 -17.94
N ILE A 207 3.31 1.95 -18.21
CA ILE A 207 4.16 3.00 -17.63
C ILE A 207 3.65 4.43 -17.89
N LYS A 208 3.02 4.70 -19.04
CA LYS A 208 2.43 6.02 -19.33
C LYS A 208 1.26 6.35 -18.40
N ARG A 209 0.50 5.33 -17.99
CA ARG A 209 -0.62 5.52 -17.03
C ARG A 209 -0.11 5.73 -15.62
N GLN A 210 0.97 5.05 -15.25
CA GLN A 210 1.65 5.27 -13.98
C GLN A 210 2.21 6.70 -13.90
N ARG A 211 2.90 7.17 -14.96
CA ARG A 211 3.43 8.54 -15.03
C ARG A 211 2.33 9.59 -14.91
N LYS A 212 1.24 9.43 -15.69
CA LYS A 212 0.07 10.32 -15.60
C LYS A 212 -0.50 10.43 -14.18
N PHE A 213 -0.57 9.32 -13.44
CA PHE A 213 -1.01 9.35 -12.04
C PHE A 213 -0.09 10.22 -11.17
N PHE A 214 1.23 10.06 -11.32
CA PHE A 214 2.20 10.84 -10.56
C PHE A 214 2.22 12.32 -11.00
N ASP A 215 1.98 12.63 -12.27
CA ASP A 215 1.85 14.01 -12.76
C ASP A 215 0.62 14.70 -12.14
N GLU A 216 -0.53 14.02 -12.11
CA GLU A 216 -1.74 14.52 -11.47
C GLU A 216 -1.60 14.63 -9.95
N PHE A 217 -0.80 13.76 -9.33
CA PHE A 217 -0.45 13.85 -7.92
C PHE A 217 0.45 15.07 -7.68
N ALA A 218 1.48 15.26 -8.48
CA ALA A 218 2.40 16.38 -8.41
C ALA A 218 1.67 17.73 -8.52
N ALA A 219 0.78 17.85 -9.51
CA ALA A 219 -0.04 19.05 -9.70
C ALA A 219 -0.95 19.35 -8.50
N ARG A 220 -1.56 18.33 -7.88
CA ARG A 220 -2.42 18.51 -6.69
C ARG A 220 -1.67 18.88 -5.42
N HIS A 221 -0.40 18.52 -5.34
CA HIS A 221 0.45 18.73 -4.16
C HIS A 221 1.52 19.81 -4.37
N ASN A 222 1.43 20.60 -5.45
CA ASN A 222 2.38 21.66 -5.81
C ASN A 222 3.84 21.20 -5.84
N ILE A 223 4.08 20.01 -6.41
CA ILE A 223 5.42 19.42 -6.56
C ILE A 223 5.96 19.84 -7.93
N ASN A 224 7.02 20.65 -7.95
CA ASN A 224 7.56 21.25 -9.17
C ASN A 224 8.93 20.67 -9.58
N GLY A 225 9.56 19.86 -8.74
CA GLY A 225 10.82 19.22 -9.07
C GLY A 225 11.21 18.09 -8.11
N PRO A 226 12.36 17.43 -8.35
CA PRO A 226 12.84 16.29 -7.56
C PRO A 226 12.86 16.56 -6.05
N LYS A 227 13.36 17.72 -5.62
CA LYS A 227 13.46 18.07 -4.19
C LYS A 227 12.11 18.10 -3.46
N ASP A 228 11.03 18.47 -4.15
CA ASP A 228 9.69 18.56 -3.55
C ASP A 228 9.11 17.18 -3.24
N TRP A 229 9.59 16.13 -3.91
CA TRP A 229 9.20 14.75 -3.63
C TRP A 229 9.73 14.24 -2.28
N ALA A 230 10.70 14.93 -1.66
CA ALA A 230 11.24 14.59 -0.35
C ALA A 230 10.19 14.53 0.76
N ASN A 231 9.18 15.39 0.66
CA ASN A 231 8.13 15.50 1.66
C ASN A 231 6.95 14.56 1.38
N VAL A 232 7.00 13.77 0.31
CA VAL A 232 5.93 12.85 -0.08
C VAL A 232 6.18 11.47 0.51
N THR A 233 5.24 11.04 1.35
CA THR A 233 5.27 9.74 1.99
C THR A 233 4.61 8.66 1.13
N HIS A 234 5.06 7.42 1.31
CA HIS A 234 4.41 6.23 0.74
C HIS A 234 2.92 6.15 1.11
N ALA A 235 2.54 6.62 2.30
CA ALA A 235 1.17 6.65 2.76
C ALA A 235 0.30 7.63 1.97
N GLN A 236 0.80 8.84 1.68
CA GLN A 236 0.08 9.82 0.86
C GLN A 236 -0.19 9.28 -0.54
N ILE A 237 0.80 8.68 -1.20
CA ILE A 237 0.62 8.09 -2.53
C ILE A 237 -0.35 6.91 -2.50
N ALA A 238 -0.24 6.03 -1.49
CA ALA A 238 -1.13 4.88 -1.33
C ALA A 238 -2.59 5.30 -1.09
N ASN A 239 -2.81 6.33 -0.25
CA ASN A 239 -4.13 6.86 0.06
C ASN A 239 -4.76 7.59 -1.14
N SER A 240 -3.94 8.17 -2.02
CA SER A 240 -4.37 8.76 -3.29
C SER A 240 -4.66 7.75 -4.40
N GLY A 241 -4.64 6.44 -4.10
CA GLY A 241 -4.96 5.38 -5.07
C GLY A 241 -3.75 4.78 -5.78
N GLY A 242 -2.54 5.22 -5.46
CA GLY A 242 -1.29 4.73 -6.04
C GLY A 242 -0.80 3.40 -5.49
N ARG A 243 -1.51 2.78 -4.53
CA ARG A 243 -1.06 1.57 -3.83
C ARG A 243 -0.67 0.42 -4.78
N SER A 244 -1.38 0.25 -5.88
CA SER A 244 -1.05 -0.78 -6.89
C SER A 244 0.19 -0.43 -7.71
N ILE A 245 0.43 0.85 -7.99
CA ILE A 245 1.65 1.31 -8.68
C ILE A 245 2.86 1.08 -7.78
N LEU A 246 2.72 1.42 -6.49
CA LEU A 246 3.78 1.21 -5.49
C LEU A 246 4.16 -0.26 -5.32
N ALA A 247 3.29 -1.21 -5.68
CA ALA A 247 3.60 -2.64 -5.63
C ALA A 247 4.47 -3.12 -6.81
N GLU A 248 4.48 -2.39 -7.92
CA GLU A 248 5.32 -2.70 -9.10
C GLU A 248 6.79 -2.30 -8.90
N TYR A 249 7.05 -1.44 -7.90
CA TYR A 249 8.37 -0.90 -7.64
C TYR A 249 8.86 -1.32 -6.25
N PRO A 250 10.11 -1.77 -6.11
CA PRO A 250 10.69 -2.03 -4.79
C PRO A 250 10.67 -0.79 -3.88
N THR A 251 10.74 0.41 -4.47
CA THR A 251 10.75 1.70 -3.76
C THR A 251 10.16 2.86 -4.55
N LEU A 252 9.88 3.95 -3.84
CA LEU A 252 9.51 5.23 -4.46
C LEU A 252 10.60 5.78 -5.38
N LEU A 253 11.87 5.71 -4.96
CA LEU A 253 12.99 6.16 -5.80
C LEU A 253 13.03 5.40 -7.12
N SER A 254 12.89 4.07 -7.09
CA SER A 254 12.84 3.26 -8.32
C SER A 254 11.61 3.55 -9.18
N ALA A 255 10.48 3.91 -8.57
CA ALA A 255 9.32 4.37 -9.32
C ALA A 255 9.62 5.70 -10.03
N PHE A 256 10.25 6.66 -9.34
CA PHE A 256 10.59 7.95 -9.91
C PHE A 256 11.65 7.87 -11.00
N GLN A 257 12.71 7.08 -10.81
CA GLN A 257 13.72 6.82 -11.84
C GLN A 257 13.12 6.20 -13.11
N ALA A 258 12.11 5.33 -12.97
CA ALA A 258 11.43 4.72 -14.11
C ALA A 258 10.44 5.68 -14.80
N LEU A 259 9.72 6.51 -14.03
CA LEU A 259 8.65 7.36 -14.53
C LEU A 259 9.12 8.75 -14.99
N TYR A 260 10.25 9.20 -14.47
CA TYR A 260 10.84 10.50 -14.74
C TYR A 260 12.34 10.37 -15.04
N PRO A 261 12.74 9.63 -16.10
CA PRO A 261 14.14 9.44 -16.46
C PRO A 261 14.85 10.73 -16.86
N GLU A 262 14.11 11.81 -17.12
CA GLU A 262 14.64 13.14 -17.44
C GLU A 262 15.22 13.88 -16.23
N TYR A 263 14.89 13.47 -15.00
CA TYR A 263 15.46 14.07 -13.80
C TYR A 263 16.61 13.22 -13.27
N ASP A 264 17.66 13.89 -12.78
CA ASP A 264 18.72 13.23 -12.03
C ASP A 264 18.25 12.98 -10.60
N TRP A 265 18.02 11.71 -10.27
CA TRP A 265 17.51 11.30 -8.97
C TRP A 265 18.67 10.94 -8.02
N ASP A 266 19.42 11.94 -7.52
CA ASP A 266 20.38 11.77 -6.42
C ASP A 266 19.67 11.69 -5.06
N ILE A 267 19.88 10.59 -4.33
CA ILE A 267 19.32 10.35 -3.00
C ILE A 267 19.71 11.44 -1.99
N LYS A 268 20.84 12.13 -2.21
CA LYS A 268 21.29 13.26 -1.39
C LYS A 268 20.35 14.46 -1.50
N ASP A 269 19.72 14.67 -2.64
CA ASP A 269 18.87 15.83 -2.91
C ASP A 269 17.39 15.61 -2.60
N ILE A 270 16.93 14.35 -2.59
CA ILE A 270 15.50 14.04 -2.69
C ILE A 270 14.93 13.60 -1.34
N GLY A 271 15.70 13.47 -0.26
CA GLY A 271 15.13 13.22 1.07
C GLY A 271 14.27 11.93 1.18
N ILE A 272 14.29 11.04 0.18
CA ILE A 272 13.50 9.80 0.14
C ILE A 272 14.19 8.75 0.98
N GLN A 273 13.42 8.08 1.84
CA GLN A 273 13.90 6.95 2.64
C GLN A 273 14.61 5.93 1.74
N ALA A 274 15.93 5.76 1.95
CA ALA A 274 16.77 4.90 1.12
C ALA A 274 16.13 3.51 0.91
N PRO A 275 16.20 2.95 -0.32
CA PRO A 275 15.65 1.64 -0.62
C PRO A 275 15.96 0.53 0.39
N ARG A 276 15.05 -0.44 0.51
CA ARG A 276 15.39 -1.72 1.17
C ARG A 276 16.65 -2.27 0.49
N ASN A 277 17.66 -2.61 1.29
CA ASN A 277 18.97 -3.07 0.83
C ASN A 277 19.83 -2.04 0.08
N TYR A 278 19.46 -0.76 0.00
CA TYR A 278 20.27 0.29 -0.66
C TYR A 278 21.72 0.29 -0.16
N TRP A 279 21.87 0.20 1.17
CA TRP A 279 23.17 0.19 1.83
C TRP A 279 23.91 -1.16 1.75
N ASN A 280 23.33 -2.20 1.14
CA ASN A 280 24.02 -3.47 0.85
C ASN A 280 25.03 -3.32 -0.28
N ASP A 281 24.80 -2.38 -1.19
CA ASP A 281 25.75 -2.05 -2.24
C ASP A 281 26.83 -1.11 -1.68
N LEU A 282 28.09 -1.58 -1.70
CA LEU A 282 29.23 -0.81 -1.22
C LEU A 282 29.51 0.43 -2.05
N ASN A 283 29.08 0.50 -3.31
CA ASN A 283 29.22 1.71 -4.13
C ASN A 283 28.34 2.85 -3.59
N ASN A 284 27.13 2.53 -3.15
CA ASN A 284 26.24 3.51 -2.52
C ASN A 284 26.83 4.02 -1.20
N VAL A 285 27.43 3.12 -0.42
CA VAL A 285 28.13 3.50 0.81
C VAL A 285 29.36 4.37 0.49
N LYS A 286 30.13 4.04 -0.55
CA LYS A 286 31.27 4.85 -1.03
C LYS A 286 30.85 6.27 -1.42
N GLN A 287 29.79 6.41 -2.22
CA GLN A 287 29.29 7.73 -2.62
C GLN A 287 28.80 8.56 -1.44
N PHE A 288 28.16 7.91 -0.45
CA PHE A 288 27.80 8.58 0.80
C PHE A 288 29.04 9.04 1.57
N LEU A 289 30.06 8.19 1.73
CA LEU A 289 31.30 8.59 2.40
C LEU A 289 32.05 9.69 1.64
N GLN A 290 31.99 9.71 0.31
CA GLN A 290 32.55 10.78 -0.49
C GLN A 290 31.86 12.12 -0.21
N HIS A 291 30.53 12.11 -0.10
CA HIS A 291 29.80 13.30 0.33
C HIS A 291 30.17 13.75 1.76
N ILE A 292 30.37 12.80 2.68
CA ILE A 292 30.86 13.11 4.03
C ILE A 292 32.27 13.73 3.98
N LYS A 293 33.15 13.26 3.09
CA LYS A 293 34.48 13.86 2.92
C LYS A 293 34.39 15.32 2.50
N GLU A 294 33.56 15.61 1.51
CA GLU A 294 33.34 16.98 1.02
C GLU A 294 32.71 17.86 2.10
N LEU A 295 31.66 17.37 2.77
CA LEU A 295 30.90 18.13 3.78
C LEU A 295 31.74 18.52 5.00
N TYR A 296 32.63 17.63 5.45
CA TYR A 296 33.47 17.84 6.63
C TYR A 296 34.93 18.16 6.31
N ALA A 297 35.24 18.43 5.04
CA ALA A 297 36.60 18.66 4.53
C ALA A 297 37.62 17.65 5.10
N ILE A 298 37.34 16.37 4.87
CA ILE A 298 38.20 15.25 5.27
C ILE A 298 39.22 15.03 4.16
N GLU A 299 40.48 15.34 4.46
CA GLU A 299 41.59 15.21 3.52
C GLU A 299 42.44 13.98 3.84
N LEU A 300 42.65 13.72 5.13
CA LEU A 300 43.48 12.64 5.64
C LEU A 300 42.63 11.54 6.30
N ASP A 301 43.19 10.34 6.38
CA ASP A 301 42.51 9.23 7.04
C ASP A 301 42.29 9.48 8.54
N GLU A 302 43.18 10.26 9.17
CA GLU A 302 43.07 10.58 10.59
C GLU A 302 41.86 11.49 10.90
N ASP A 303 41.41 12.30 9.94
CA ASP A 303 40.25 13.19 10.11
C ASP A 303 38.96 12.41 10.37
N TRP A 304 38.85 11.17 9.88
CA TRP A 304 37.69 10.31 10.15
C TRP A 304 37.48 10.05 11.64
N TYR A 305 38.55 10.04 12.45
CA TYR A 305 38.43 9.83 13.89
C TYR A 305 37.79 11.02 14.60
N ARG A 306 37.89 12.23 14.02
CA ARG A 306 37.25 13.46 14.50
C ARG A 306 35.75 13.47 14.21
N ILE A 307 35.24 12.61 13.33
CA ILE A 307 33.80 12.53 13.02
C ILE A 307 33.05 11.68 14.04
N SER A 308 31.98 12.25 14.58
CA SER A 308 31.07 11.55 15.50
C SER A 308 30.01 10.76 14.73
N THR A 309 29.52 9.66 15.32
CA THR A 309 28.37 8.92 14.75
C THR A 309 27.13 9.81 14.64
N LYS A 310 26.97 10.80 15.54
CA LYS A 310 25.85 11.75 15.52
C LYS A 310 25.89 12.66 14.29
N GLN A 311 27.07 13.15 13.91
CA GLN A 311 27.26 13.91 12.66
C GLN A 311 26.86 13.07 11.44
N ILE A 312 27.27 11.80 11.38
CA ILE A 312 26.83 10.90 10.31
C ILE A 312 25.31 10.73 10.31
N GLN A 313 24.67 10.55 11.46
CA GLN A 313 23.22 10.38 11.59
C GLN A 313 22.41 11.62 11.18
N GLN A 314 23.00 12.80 11.31
CA GLN A 314 22.39 14.08 10.90
C GLN A 314 22.39 14.26 9.38
N VAL A 315 23.32 13.62 8.65
CA VAL A 315 23.33 13.64 7.20
C VAL A 315 22.24 12.70 6.66
N PHE A 316 21.54 13.14 5.62
CA PHE A 316 20.42 12.40 5.03
C PHE A 316 20.83 10.98 4.64
N GLY A 317 20.06 9.98 5.08
CA GLY A 317 20.38 8.55 4.87
C GLY A 317 21.38 7.95 5.88
N GLY A 318 22.16 8.77 6.59
CA GLY A 318 23.17 8.31 7.55
C GLY A 318 22.59 7.58 8.77
N ASN A 319 21.38 7.93 9.22
CA ASN A 319 20.69 7.16 10.26
C ASN A 319 20.36 5.73 9.82
N ALA A 320 19.91 5.53 8.58
CA ALA A 320 19.65 4.19 8.04
C ALA A 320 20.96 3.40 7.82
N LEU A 321 22.01 4.07 7.35
CA LEU A 321 23.33 3.47 7.19
C LEU A 321 23.92 3.02 8.53
N THR A 322 23.87 3.87 9.55
CA THR A 322 24.37 3.55 10.90
C THR A 322 23.55 2.47 11.60
N LYS A 323 22.24 2.34 11.33
CA LYS A 323 21.46 1.17 11.80
C LYS A 323 21.97 -0.14 11.19
N LYS A 324 22.36 -0.14 9.91
CA LYS A 324 22.87 -1.34 9.23
C LYS A 324 24.27 -1.72 9.69
N TYR A 325 25.20 -0.77 9.72
CA TYR A 325 26.62 -1.04 10.01
C TYR A 325 26.99 -0.83 11.48
N THR A 326 26.07 -0.31 12.30
CA THR A 326 26.23 -0.05 13.76
C THR A 326 27.19 1.10 14.12
N SER A 327 28.27 1.31 13.37
CA SER A 327 29.27 2.34 13.69
C SER A 327 30.02 2.86 12.45
N LEU A 328 30.57 4.07 12.54
CA LEU A 328 31.45 4.64 11.49
C LEU A 328 32.67 3.75 11.22
N TYR A 329 33.26 3.15 12.26
CA TYR A 329 34.34 2.18 12.12
C TYR A 329 33.96 1.02 11.19
N ASN A 330 32.79 0.42 11.38
CA ASN A 330 32.33 -0.69 10.55
C ASN A 330 32.01 -0.24 9.11
N ILE A 331 31.49 0.97 8.93
CA ILE A 331 31.23 1.55 7.60
C ILE A 331 32.56 1.72 6.85
N LEU A 332 33.55 2.35 7.47
CA LEU A 332 34.87 2.59 6.87
C LEU A 332 35.63 1.29 6.61
N LYS A 333 35.56 0.32 7.52
CA LYS A 333 36.16 -1.00 7.33
C LYS A 333 35.53 -1.78 6.17
N ALA A 334 34.23 -1.63 5.96
CA ALA A 334 33.54 -2.28 4.84
C ALA A 334 33.93 -1.68 3.48
N VAL A 335 34.14 -0.35 3.43
CA VAL A 335 34.44 0.37 2.19
C VAL A 335 35.94 0.39 1.87
N TYR A 336 36.79 0.51 2.90
CA TYR A 336 38.24 0.59 2.80
C TYR A 336 38.88 -0.53 3.64
N PRO A 337 38.74 -1.81 3.22
CA PRO A 337 39.21 -2.96 4.00
C PRO A 337 40.72 -3.02 4.16
N ASP A 338 41.47 -2.46 3.20
CA ASP A 338 42.94 -2.45 3.21
C ASP A 338 43.53 -1.43 4.21
N LYS A 339 42.71 -0.49 4.70
CA LYS A 339 43.15 0.53 5.66
C LYS A 339 43.09 -0.01 7.09
N LYS A 340 44.16 0.24 7.85
CA LYS A 340 44.27 -0.17 9.26
C LYS A 340 43.58 0.83 10.19
N TRP A 341 42.25 0.75 10.26
CA TRP A 341 41.45 1.59 11.16
C TRP A 341 41.61 1.19 12.63
N ASP A 342 41.88 2.15 13.51
CA ASP A 342 41.93 1.93 14.97
C ASP A 342 40.55 2.12 15.60
N LYS A 343 39.95 1.00 16.04
CA LYS A 343 38.63 1.01 16.68
C LYS A 343 38.59 1.83 17.98
N LYS A 344 39.69 1.91 18.74
CA LYS A 344 39.73 2.65 20.01
C LYS A 344 39.65 4.16 19.79
N LYS A 345 40.31 4.68 18.76
CA LYS A 345 40.21 6.11 18.39
C LYS A 345 38.78 6.53 18.07
N PHE A 346 37.98 5.67 17.41
CA PHE A 346 36.56 5.93 17.16
C PHE A 346 35.69 5.98 18.42
N GLN A 347 36.14 5.37 19.53
CA GLN A 347 35.44 5.33 20.82
C GLN A 347 35.87 6.45 21.77
N SER A 348 36.92 7.21 21.43
CA SER A 348 37.36 8.36 22.23
C SER A 348 36.20 9.34 22.47
N ARG A 349 36.08 9.81 23.72
CA ARG A 349 35.14 10.87 24.08
C ARG A 349 35.63 12.25 23.64
N ASN A 350 36.93 12.46 23.56
CA ASN A 350 37.52 13.72 23.13
C ASN A 350 37.91 13.63 21.64
N LYS A 351 36.95 13.91 20.77
CA LYS A 351 37.15 13.92 19.31
C LYS A 351 37.39 15.32 18.75
N ARG A 352 37.20 16.37 19.56
CA ARG A 352 37.16 17.78 19.13
C ARG A 352 36.25 18.01 17.91
N SER A 353 35.18 17.22 17.77
CA SER A 353 34.28 17.25 16.61
C SER A 353 33.55 18.59 16.46
N ALA A 354 33.19 19.20 17.59
CA ALA A 354 32.51 20.49 17.63
C ALA A 354 33.45 21.65 17.25
N GLN A 355 34.68 21.66 17.77
CA GLN A 355 35.73 22.59 17.37
C GLN A 355 36.02 22.49 15.86
N ARG A 356 36.19 21.27 15.32
CA ARG A 356 36.37 21.08 13.88
C ARG A 356 35.16 21.60 13.09
N TRP A 357 33.95 21.36 13.57
CA TRP A 357 32.74 21.84 12.89
C TRP A 357 32.62 23.37 12.92
N MET A 358 33.01 23.99 14.04
CA MET A 358 33.12 25.44 14.19
C MET A 358 34.13 26.01 13.19
N PHE A 359 35.34 25.44 13.10
CA PHE A 359 36.34 25.81 12.10
C PHE A 359 35.77 25.85 10.67
N LEU A 360 35.05 24.79 10.27
CA LEU A 360 34.43 24.73 8.94
C LEU A 360 33.34 25.79 8.73
N GLN A 361 32.59 26.14 9.78
CA GLN A 361 31.62 27.23 9.66
C GLN A 361 32.32 28.59 9.57
N VAL A 362 33.39 28.82 10.33
CA VAL A 362 34.19 30.06 10.26
C VAL A 362 34.81 30.23 8.87
N GLN A 363 35.29 29.16 8.23
CA GLN A 363 35.74 29.20 6.83
C GLN A 363 34.64 29.67 5.86
N LYS A 364 33.37 29.30 6.10
CA LYS A 364 32.24 29.77 5.31
C LYS A 364 31.87 31.23 5.61
N LEU A 365 32.11 31.70 6.84
CA LEU A 365 31.86 33.10 7.23
C LEU A 365 32.86 34.07 6.61
N TYR A 366 34.11 33.64 6.46
CA TYR A 366 35.20 34.46 5.94
C TYR A 366 35.75 33.88 4.63
N PRO A 367 34.94 33.83 3.55
CA PRO A 367 35.39 33.29 2.28
C PRO A 367 36.58 34.10 1.75
N GLY A 368 37.67 33.42 1.41
CA GLY A 368 38.89 34.04 0.89
C GLY A 368 39.83 34.60 1.96
N CYS A 369 39.53 34.44 3.25
CA CYS A 369 40.49 34.67 4.33
C CYS A 369 41.18 33.36 4.72
N GLU A 370 42.41 33.47 5.22
CA GLU A 370 43.05 32.38 5.93
C GLU A 370 42.34 32.16 7.27
N VAL A 371 41.98 30.93 7.56
CA VAL A 371 41.40 30.50 8.83
C VAL A 371 42.27 29.37 9.36
N VAL A 372 42.78 29.53 10.57
CA VAL A 372 43.74 28.61 11.21
C VAL A 372 43.09 27.95 12.41
N GLU A 373 43.22 26.63 12.54
CA GLU A 373 42.79 25.85 13.71
C GLU A 373 43.96 25.67 14.68
N GLU A 374 43.71 25.69 16.00
CA GLU A 374 44.73 25.48 17.05
C GLU A 374 45.92 26.48 16.92
N TYR A 375 45.60 27.76 16.70
CA TYR A 375 46.61 28.81 16.49
C TYR A 375 47.32 29.16 17.80
N LEU A 376 48.62 28.88 17.87
CA LEU A 376 49.48 29.27 18.99
C LEU A 376 49.97 30.71 18.81
N HIS A 377 49.56 31.62 19.69
CA HIS A 377 49.98 33.02 19.62
C HIS A 377 51.26 33.22 20.44
N GLU A 378 52.43 33.06 19.80
CA GLU A 378 53.74 33.08 20.47
C GLU A 378 54.02 34.35 21.29
N GLU A 379 53.52 35.50 20.83
CA GLU A 379 53.73 36.79 21.51
C GLU A 379 52.79 37.01 22.71
N LEU A 380 51.71 36.21 22.85
CA LEU A 380 50.75 36.33 23.94
C LEU A 380 50.90 35.18 24.91
N SER A 381 51.57 35.47 26.02
CA SER A 381 51.81 34.50 27.08
C SER A 381 50.98 34.79 28.32
N ARG A 382 50.46 33.72 28.92
CA ARG A 382 49.87 33.72 30.26
C ARG A 382 50.91 34.13 31.29
N LEU A 383 50.47 34.49 32.50
CA LEU A 383 51.32 34.72 33.68
C LEU A 383 52.25 33.54 33.99
N SER A 384 51.82 32.33 33.64
CA SER A 384 52.64 31.11 33.75
C SER A 384 53.80 31.02 32.75
N GLY A 385 53.92 31.95 31.80
CA GLY A 385 54.92 31.96 30.72
C GLY A 385 54.57 31.07 29.52
N ARG A 386 53.38 30.46 29.49
CA ARG A 386 52.90 29.67 28.34
C ARG A 386 52.13 30.54 27.36
N ALA A 387 52.46 30.43 26.08
CA ALA A 387 51.70 31.05 25.00
C ALA A 387 50.23 30.57 25.01
N ILE A 388 49.31 31.45 24.61
CA ILE A 388 47.89 31.10 24.45
C ILE A 388 47.65 30.41 23.12
N GLU A 389 46.82 29.38 23.13
CA GLU A 389 46.29 28.72 21.93
C GLU A 389 44.84 29.17 21.72
N LEU A 390 44.50 29.51 20.49
CA LEU A 390 43.16 29.88 20.04
C LEU A 390 42.59 28.75 19.19
N ASP A 391 41.37 28.28 19.51
CA ASP A 391 40.79 27.13 18.80
C ASP A 391 40.65 27.38 17.30
N VAL A 392 40.18 28.57 16.91
CA VAL A 392 40.10 29.03 15.51
C VAL A 392 40.46 30.51 15.45
N PHE A 393 41.36 30.89 14.55
CA PHE A 393 41.79 32.28 14.36
C PHE A 393 41.70 32.70 12.89
N VAL A 394 41.25 33.93 12.65
CA VAL A 394 41.18 34.58 11.33
C VAL A 394 42.14 35.78 11.36
N PRO A 395 43.42 35.61 10.97
CA PRO A 395 44.44 36.63 11.17
C PRO A 395 44.11 37.97 10.53
N ARG A 396 43.56 37.95 9.32
CA ARG A 396 43.22 39.17 8.57
C ARG A 396 42.22 40.07 9.29
N GLU A 397 41.24 39.47 9.94
CA GLU A 397 40.16 40.19 10.63
C GLU A 397 40.49 40.39 12.12
N ASN A 398 41.57 39.77 12.62
CA ASN A 398 41.96 39.72 14.02
C ASN A 398 40.85 39.19 14.94
N ILE A 399 40.14 38.14 14.49
CA ILE A 399 39.03 37.52 15.21
C ILE A 399 39.39 36.08 15.55
N ALA A 400 39.11 35.68 16.79
CA ALA A 400 39.29 34.33 17.29
C ALA A 400 37.94 33.75 17.75
N PHE A 401 37.76 32.43 17.63
CA PHE A 401 36.62 31.70 18.17
C PHE A 401 37.13 30.60 19.10
N GLU A 402 36.56 30.51 20.30
CA GLU A 402 36.91 29.50 21.31
C GLU A 402 35.68 28.65 21.65
N TYR A 403 35.79 27.32 21.50
CA TYR A 403 34.71 26.40 21.83
C TYR A 403 34.80 25.94 23.29
N GLN A 404 33.89 26.41 24.13
CA GLN A 404 33.84 26.02 25.53
C GLN A 404 33.00 24.76 25.75
N GLY A 405 33.66 23.66 26.13
CA GLY A 405 33.00 22.41 26.50
C GLY A 405 32.18 22.49 27.80
N GLN A 406 31.40 21.44 28.10
CA GLN A 406 30.51 21.38 29.28
C GLN A 406 31.23 21.63 30.62
N HIS A 407 32.52 21.28 30.71
CA HIS A 407 33.36 21.47 31.91
C HIS A 407 33.61 22.94 32.28
N HIS A 408 33.40 23.88 31.35
CA HIS A 408 33.48 25.32 31.63
C HIS A 408 32.25 25.86 32.37
N TYR A 409 31.17 25.07 32.44
CA TYR A 409 29.87 25.51 32.97
C TYR A 409 29.36 24.63 34.13
N GLN A 410 29.88 23.41 34.28
CA GLN A 410 29.43 22.44 35.29
C GLN A 410 30.60 21.65 35.85
N ASP A 411 30.60 21.49 37.17
CA ASP A 411 31.56 20.62 37.86
C ASP A 411 31.34 19.20 37.37
N SER A 412 32.39 18.59 36.84
CA SER A 412 32.37 17.18 36.46
C SER A 412 33.43 16.43 37.26
N PRO A 413 33.08 15.95 38.47
CA PRO A 413 34.00 15.18 39.32
C PRO A 413 34.58 13.95 38.63
N ALA A 414 33.92 13.45 37.57
CA ALA A 414 34.26 12.23 36.86
C ALA A 414 35.38 12.38 35.80
N LEU A 415 35.83 13.60 35.46
CA LEU A 415 36.78 13.82 34.35
C LEU A 415 38.19 14.30 34.75
N GLY A 416 38.47 14.53 36.04
CA GLY A 416 39.80 14.94 36.50
C GLY A 416 40.30 16.28 35.94
N SER A 417 39.40 17.07 35.36
CA SER A 417 39.68 18.31 34.63
C SER A 417 39.41 19.53 35.52
N GLY A 418 40.33 19.83 36.46
CA GLY A 418 40.32 21.06 37.26
C GLY A 418 39.03 21.32 38.07
N SER A 419 38.99 22.42 38.82
CA SER A 419 37.72 22.98 39.31
C SER A 419 37.18 23.98 38.28
N ILE A 420 35.86 24.26 38.31
CA ILE A 420 35.27 25.31 37.47
C ILE A 420 36.04 26.64 37.62
N GLU A 421 36.46 27.00 38.83
CA GLU A 421 37.14 28.28 39.07
C GLU A 421 38.45 28.38 38.28
N LEU A 422 39.25 27.29 38.23
CA LEU A 422 40.50 27.27 37.47
C LEU A 422 40.29 27.41 35.96
N HIS A 423 39.15 26.94 35.44
CA HIS A 423 38.79 27.12 34.04
C HIS A 423 38.35 28.56 33.77
N GLN A 424 37.54 29.14 34.65
CA GLN A 424 37.09 30.52 34.55
C GLN A 424 38.26 31.52 34.63
N GLU A 425 39.17 31.37 35.58
CA GLU A 425 40.37 32.22 35.70
C GLU A 425 41.21 32.20 34.41
N ARG A 426 41.38 31.01 33.82
CA ARG A 426 42.15 30.84 32.60
C ARG A 426 41.48 31.42 31.36
N ASP A 427 40.16 31.39 31.31
CA ASP A 427 39.36 31.96 30.22
C ASP A 427 39.32 33.49 30.34
N GLU A 428 39.20 34.04 31.55
CA GLU A 428 39.29 35.48 31.83
C GLU A 428 40.67 36.04 31.46
N GLU A 429 41.75 35.36 31.86
CA GLU A 429 43.11 35.72 31.47
C GLU A 429 43.27 35.75 29.94
N LYS A 430 42.77 34.71 29.26
CA LYS A 430 42.83 34.62 27.79
C LYS A 430 42.04 35.76 27.13
N ALA A 431 40.85 36.07 27.63
CA ALA A 431 40.02 37.15 27.11
C ALA A 431 40.69 38.52 27.30
N LEU A 432 41.33 38.77 28.44
CA LEU A 432 42.08 39.99 28.70
C LEU A 432 43.29 40.14 27.77
N LEU A 433 44.05 39.06 27.54
CA LEU A 433 45.17 39.03 26.60
C LEU A 433 44.73 39.30 25.16
N CYS A 434 43.62 38.67 24.73
CA CYS A 434 43.08 38.93 23.39
C CYS A 434 42.67 40.40 23.25
N LYS A 435 41.96 40.94 24.26
CA LYS A 435 41.49 42.32 24.27
C LYS A 435 42.65 43.34 24.24
N SER A 436 43.71 43.12 25.02
CA SER A 436 44.88 44.02 25.04
C SER A 436 45.65 44.02 23.71
N SER A 437 45.55 42.95 22.94
CA SER A 437 46.15 42.80 21.61
C SER A 437 45.20 43.09 20.45
N GLY A 438 44.02 43.62 20.76
CA GLY A 438 43.01 43.97 19.75
C GLY A 438 42.36 42.78 19.04
N ILE A 439 42.54 41.56 19.56
CA ILE A 439 41.92 40.35 19.05
C ILE A 439 40.48 40.29 19.58
N LYS A 440 39.49 40.22 18.69
CA LYS A 440 38.10 39.97 19.07
C LYS A 440 37.92 38.48 19.34
N LEU A 441 37.79 38.09 20.62
CA LEU A 441 37.62 36.70 21.04
C LEU A 441 36.13 36.37 21.21
N ILE A 442 35.57 35.57 20.31
CA ILE A 442 34.20 35.08 20.35
C ILE A 442 34.14 33.75 21.09
N THR A 443 33.39 33.69 22.17
CA THR A 443 33.19 32.45 22.92
C THR A 443 31.98 31.68 22.40
N VAL A 444 32.17 30.41 22.02
CA VAL A 444 31.13 29.53 21.49
C VAL A 444 30.79 28.46 22.54
N PRO A 445 29.57 28.48 23.13
CA PRO A 445 29.22 27.57 24.22
C PRO A 445 28.91 26.15 23.72
N TYR A 446 29.04 25.14 24.59
CA TYR A 446 28.79 23.74 24.22
C TYR A 446 27.36 23.41 23.79
N TRP A 447 26.38 24.27 24.09
CA TRP A 447 25.00 24.15 23.62
C TRP A 447 24.76 24.84 22.26
N TRP A 448 25.81 25.30 21.59
CA TRP A 448 25.74 25.79 20.22
C TRP A 448 25.03 24.77 19.32
N ASP A 449 24.06 25.25 18.55
CA ASP A 449 23.19 24.42 17.71
C ASP A 449 23.86 23.93 16.41
N ASN A 450 25.15 24.23 16.22
CA ASN A 450 25.97 23.86 15.07
C ASN A 450 25.59 24.57 13.77
N THR A 451 24.82 25.67 13.82
CA THR A 451 24.41 26.44 12.64
C THR A 451 25.34 27.62 12.36
N LEU A 452 25.42 28.01 11.08
CA LEU A 452 26.18 29.17 10.65
C LEU A 452 25.53 30.46 11.17
N GLU A 453 24.19 30.50 11.17
CA GLU A 453 23.37 31.63 11.60
C GLU A 453 23.56 31.95 13.08
N SER A 454 23.68 30.93 13.94
CA SER A 454 23.92 31.17 15.37
C SER A 454 25.34 31.68 15.64
N LEU A 455 26.35 31.24 14.88
CA LEU A 455 27.70 31.84 14.93
C LEU A 455 27.69 33.30 14.48
N GLN A 456 26.95 33.63 13.42
CA GLN A 456 26.79 35.02 12.97
C GLN A 456 26.17 35.91 14.04
N LYS A 457 25.21 35.39 14.80
CA LYS A 457 24.60 36.14 15.91
C LYS A 457 25.60 36.44 17.02
N LEU A 458 26.49 35.49 17.35
CA LEU A 458 27.54 35.71 18.35
C LEU A 458 28.48 36.85 17.94
N LEU A 459 28.76 37.00 16.63
CA LEU A 459 29.58 38.11 16.12
C LEU A 459 28.95 39.50 16.31
N ILE A 460 27.62 39.59 16.42
CA ILE A 460 26.85 40.84 16.54
C ILE A 460 26.60 41.22 18.00
N GLN A 461 26.60 40.24 18.91
CA GLN A 461 26.25 40.43 20.33
C GLN A 461 27.42 40.90 21.21
N GLU A 462 28.65 40.82 20.70
CA GLU A 462 29.87 41.38 21.31
C GLU A 462 30.44 42.50 20.44
#